data_AF-A0A7C1WRE9-F1
#
_entry.id   AF-A0A7C1WRE9-F1
#
_cell.length_a   1.000
_cell.length_b   1.000
_cell.length_c   1.000
_cell.angle_alpha   90.00
_cell.angle_beta   90.00
_cell.angle_gamma   90.00
#
_symmetry.space_group_name_H-M   'P 1'
#
loop_
_entity.id
_entity.type
_entity.pdbx_description
1 polymer ?
#
loop_
_entity_poly.entity_id
_entity_poly.type
_entity_poly.pdbx_seq_one_letter_code
_entity_poly.pdbx_strand_id
1 'polypeptide(L)' 'MSEDSEKVLRMALKGVLGAARDLHLDLDELTEAAIRLMVREKRYDSNDVTEAAVAIEMAVDTLPPW' A
#
# COMPACT_ATOMS: atom_id res chain seq x y z
N MET A 1 -5.78 -13.61 9.65
CA MET A 1 -6.34 -12.31 10.09
C MET A 1 -7.86 -12.46 10.17
N SER A 2 -8.56 -11.77 11.07
CA SER A 2 -10.02 -11.73 10.97
C SER A 2 -10.42 -10.89 9.76
N GLU A 3 -11.54 -11.23 9.11
CA GLU A 3 -12.08 -10.49 7.96
C GLU A 3 -12.25 -8.99 8.27
N ASP A 4 -12.64 -8.68 9.51
CA ASP A 4 -12.74 -7.30 10.00
C ASP A 4 -11.40 -6.56 10.02
N SER A 5 -10.31 -7.24 10.39
CA SER A 5 -8.99 -6.62 10.46
C SER A 5 -8.45 -6.29 9.07
N GLU A 6 -8.68 -7.16 8.08
CA GLU A 6 -8.29 -6.91 6.68
C GLU A 6 -9.04 -5.70 6.12
N LYS A 7 -10.36 -5.63 6.37
CA LYS A 7 -11.19 -4.51 5.93
C LYS A 7 -10.71 -3.17 6.50
N VAL A 8 -10.41 -3.13 7.79
CA VAL A 8 -9.91 -1.91 8.46
C VAL A 8 -8.55 -1.50 7.91
N LEU A 9 -7.63 -2.45 7.71
CA LEU A 9 -6.31 -2.15 7.13
C LEU A 9 -6.40 -1.64 5.69
N ARG A 10 -7.27 -2.24 4.87
CA ARG A 10 -7.53 -1.77 3.50
C ARG A 10 -8.10 -0.35 3.48
N MET A 11 -9.02 -0.04 4.41
CA MET A 11 -9.57 1.31 4.56
C MET A 11 -8.49 2.31 4.96
N ALA A 12 -7.65 1.96 5.94
CA ALA A 12 -6.55 2.82 6.39
C ALA A 12 -5.55 3.10 5.26
N LEU A 13 -5.14 2.06 4.53
CA LEU A 13 -4.21 2.19 3.40
C LEU A 13 -4.78 3.11 2.32
N LYS A 14 -6.04 2.93 1.92
CA LYS A 14 -6.71 3.81 0.95
C LYS A 14 -6.80 5.25 1.42
N GLY A 15 -7.08 5.48 2.71
CA GLY A 15 -7.12 6.82 3.28
C GLY A 15 -5.77 7.53 3.19
N VAL A 16 -4.68 6.82 3.51
CA VAL A 16 -3.32 7.37 3.42
C VAL A 16 -2.92 7.66 1.97
N LEU A 17 -3.17 6.72 1.04
CA LEU A 17 -2.86 6.92 -0.38
C LEU A 17 -3.70 8.03 -1.02
N GLY A 18 -4.98 8.12 -0.65
CA GLY A 18 -5.85 9.23 -1.06
C GLY A 18 -5.32 10.58 -0.59
N ALA A 19 -4.96 10.69 0.69
CA ALA A 19 -4.35 11.91 1.23
C ALA A 19 -3.02 12.26 0.56
N ALA A 20 -2.17 11.26 0.26
CA ALA A 20 -0.93 11.47 -0.47
C ALA A 20 -1.17 12.08 -1.86
N ARG A 21 -2.18 11.59 -2.58
CA ARG A 21 -2.59 12.14 -3.87
C ARG A 21 -3.13 13.56 -3.77
N ASP A 22 -3.95 13.85 -2.76
CA ASP A 22 -4.50 15.19 -2.51
C ASP A 22 -3.38 16.20 -2.17
N LEU A 23 -2.27 15.72 -1.62
CA LEU A 23 -1.03 16.48 -1.39
C LEU A 23 -0.11 16.51 -2.63
N HIS A 24 -0.58 16.06 -3.78
CA HIS A 24 0.15 16.01 -5.05
C HIS A 24 1.43 15.18 -5.02
N LEU A 25 1.49 14.14 -4.17
CA LEU A 25 2.55 13.15 -4.24
C LEU A 25 2.35 12.23 -5.45
N ASP A 26 3.46 11.85 -6.08
CA ASP A 26 3.48 10.82 -7.11
C ASP A 26 3.25 9.46 -6.43
N LEU A 27 2.09 8.85 -6.68
CA LEU A 27 1.73 7.56 -6.07
C LEU A 27 2.58 6.41 -6.62
N ASP A 28 3.03 6.48 -7.87
CA ASP A 28 3.87 5.44 -8.46
C ASP A 28 5.24 5.46 -7.77
N GLU A 29 5.83 6.65 -7.61
CA GLU A 29 7.09 6.81 -6.87
C GLU A 29 6.94 6.43 -5.38
N LEU A 30 5.82 6.82 -4.75
CA LEU A 30 5.55 6.49 -3.35
C LEU A 30 5.41 4.98 -3.13
N THR A 31 4.69 4.29 -3.99
CA THR A 31 4.51 2.83 -3.90
C THR A 31 5.81 2.10 -4.15
N GLU A 32 6.60 2.51 -5.14
CA GLU A 32 7.93 1.94 -5.38
C GLU A 32 8.86 2.15 -4.16
N ALA A 33 8.85 3.34 -3.56
CA ALA A 33 9.62 3.62 -2.36
C ALA A 33 9.19 2.73 -1.17
N ALA A 34 7.88 2.53 -0.99
CA ALA A 34 7.34 1.65 0.04
C ALA A 34 7.78 0.18 -0.17
N ILE A 35 7.71 -0.32 -1.40
CA ILE A 35 8.16 -1.68 -1.75
C ILE A 35 9.67 -1.84 -1.47
N ARG A 36 10.49 -0.87 -1.92
CA ARG A 36 11.94 -0.90 -1.66
C ARG A 36 12.26 -0.87 -0.17
N LEU A 37 11.48 -0.18 0.66
CA LEU A 37 11.62 -0.19 2.11
C LEU A 37 11.33 -1.58 2.70
N MET A 38 10.24 -2.23 2.26
CA MET A 38 9.89 -3.59 2.72
C MET A 38 10.96 -4.62 2.32
N VAL A 39 11.45 -4.57 1.08
CA VAL A 39 12.50 -5.48 0.58
C VAL A 39 13.80 -5.36 1.38
N ARG A 40 14.12 -4.18 1.91
CA ARG A 40 15.34 -3.96 2.71
C ARG A 40 15.22 -4.49 4.13
N GLU A 41 14.02 -4.72 4.64
CA GLU A 41 13.79 -5.19 5.99
C GLU A 41 13.98 -6.71 6.05
N LYS A 42 15.10 -7.13 6.67
CA LYS A 42 15.51 -8.54 6.74
C LYS A 42 14.56 -9.44 7.53
N ARG A 43 13.61 -8.85 8.26
CA ARG A 43 12.63 -9.56 9.09
C ARG A 43 11.40 -10.03 8.33
N TYR A 44 11.15 -9.51 7.14
CA TYR A 44 9.98 -9.91 6.35
C TYR A 44 10.29 -11.11 5.47
N ASP A 45 9.35 -12.04 5.40
CA ASP A 45 9.40 -13.13 4.44
C ASP A 45 9.21 -12.58 3.02
N SER A 46 9.90 -13.17 2.04
CA SER A 46 9.81 -12.69 0.65
C SER A 46 8.40 -12.83 0.05
N ASN A 47 7.63 -13.85 0.48
CA ASN A 47 6.24 -14.01 0.04
C ASN A 47 5.37 -12.93 0.66
N ASP A 48 5.53 -12.66 1.96
CA ASP A 48 4.80 -11.59 2.66
C ASP A 48 5.06 -10.21 2.02
N VAL A 49 6.32 -9.92 1.64
CA VAL A 49 6.67 -8.68 0.92
C VAL A 49 6.00 -8.61 -0.45
N THR A 50 5.93 -9.74 -1.16
CA THR A 50 5.30 -9.82 -2.48
C THR A 50 3.78 -9.59 -2.37
N GLU A 51 3.13 -10.23 -1.40
CA GLU A 51 1.70 -10.03 -1.14
C GLU A 51 1.39 -8.59 -0.72
N ALA A 52 2.24 -8.00 0.14
CA ALA A 52 2.10 -6.61 0.56
C ALA A 52 2.29 -5.63 -0.60
N ALA A 53 3.24 -5.89 -1.51
CA ALA A 53 3.45 -5.07 -2.71
C ALA A 53 2.21 -5.08 -3.61
N VAL A 54 1.67 -6.26 -3.91
CA VAL A 54 0.43 -6.40 -4.70
C VAL A 54 -0.74 -5.70 -4.02
N ALA A 55 -0.87 -5.82 -2.70
CA ALA A 55 -1.94 -5.15 -1.95
C ALA A 55 -1.85 -3.61 -2.04
N ILE A 56 -0.65 -3.04 -2.06
CA ILE A 56 -0.41 -1.61 -2.24
C ILE A 56 -0.83 -1.17 -3.64
N GLU A 57 -0.37 -1.87 -4.68
CA GLU A 57 -0.72 -1.56 -6.09
C GLU A 57 -2.24 -1.60 -6.30
N MET A 58 -2.90 -2.67 -5.83
CA MET A 58 -4.36 -2.77 -5.89
C MET A 58 -5.08 -1.65 -5.11
N ALA A 59 -4.51 -1.17 -4.01
CA ALA A 59 -5.09 -0.09 -3.24
C ALA A 59 -5.02 1.24 -4.02
N VAL A 60 -3.92 1.50 -4.73
CA VAL A 60 -3.76 2.67 -5.61
C VAL A 60 -4.74 2.61 -6.77
N ASP A 61 -4.82 1.48 -7.48
CA ASP A 61 -5.70 1.29 -8.64
C ASP A 61 -7.19 1.49 -8.32
N THR A 62 -7.56 1.29 -7.05
CA THR A 62 -8.95 1.41 -6.59
C THR A 62 -9.27 2.75 -5.94
N LEU A 63 -8.37 3.73 -6.01
CA LEU A 63 -8.68 5.11 -5.62
C LEU A 63 -9.61 5.74 -6.66
N PRO A 64 -10.63 6.51 -6.24
CA PRO A 64 -11.55 7.16 -7.18
C PRO A 64 -10.79 8.12 -8.12
N PRO A 65 -11.16 8.22 -9.40
CA PRO A 65 -10.61 9.24 -10.30
C PRO A 65 -10.98 10.64 -9.80
N TRP A 66 -10.15 11.63 -10.11
CA TRP A 66 -10.35 13.04 -9.77
C TRP A 66 -11.66 13.61 -10.32
#